data_AF-A0A959Y1K2-F1
#
_entry.id   AF-A0A959Y1K2-F1
#
_cell.length_a   1.000
_cell.length_b   1.000
_cell.length_c   1.000
_cell.angle_alpha   90.00
_cell.angle_beta   90.00
_cell.angle_gamma   90.00
#
_symmetry.space_group_name_H-M   'P 1'
#
loop_
_entity.id
_entity.type
_entity.pdbx_description
1 polymer ?
#
loop_
_entity_poly.entity_id
_entity_poly.type
_entity_poly.pdbx_seq_one_letter_code
_entity_poly.pdbx_strand_id
1 'polypeptide(L)'
;RLLERISEGTTSAMESINDIVWTVNASKDSLADLAERMRSHATPLCEARGVTLDLEVDEALLGDRLDMGQRKNLYLIFKEAVNNAIKYAECSRITVHLTGTGDRLTMTVADDGRGFDPEVNGGPGPGGNGLGNMRERGAEAGGECTISS
;
A
#
# COMPACT_ATOMS: atom_id res chain seq x y z
N ARG A 1 11.95 -10.37 -24.14
CA ARG A 1 10.98 -11.40 -23.68
C ARG A 1 11.48 -12.33 -22.57
N LEU A 2 12.56 -13.13 -22.71
CA LEU A 2 13.05 -13.96 -21.58
C LEU A 2 13.90 -13.15 -20.58
N LEU A 3 14.77 -12.26 -21.10
CA LEU A 3 15.63 -11.40 -20.28
C LEU A 3 14.87 -10.32 -19.49
N GLU A 4 13.78 -9.77 -20.06
CA GLU A 4 12.88 -8.85 -19.33
C GLU A 4 12.19 -9.54 -18.15
N ARG A 5 11.66 -10.75 -18.32
CA ARG A 5 11.01 -11.51 -17.23
C ARG A 5 11.99 -11.90 -16.12
N ILE A 6 13.24 -12.21 -16.46
CA ILE A 6 14.28 -12.48 -15.46
C ILE A 6 14.65 -11.19 -14.72
N SER A 7 14.78 -10.06 -15.43
CA SER A 7 15.05 -8.76 -14.81
C SER A 7 13.91 -8.31 -13.90
N GLU A 8 12.65 -8.41 -14.34
CA GLU A 8 11.46 -8.11 -13.54
C GLU A 8 11.38 -9.00 -12.28
N GLY A 9 11.62 -10.30 -12.43
CA GLY A 9 11.66 -11.23 -11.30
C GLY A 9 12.77 -10.91 -10.28
N THR A 10 13.93 -10.43 -10.75
CA THR A 10 15.06 -10.08 -9.88
C THR A 10 14.83 -8.74 -9.16
N THR A 11 14.26 -7.75 -9.85
CA THR A 11 13.84 -6.48 -9.23
C THR A 11 12.75 -6.71 -8.18
N SER A 12 11.75 -7.56 -8.48
CA SER A 12 10.67 -7.89 -7.54
C SER A 12 11.17 -8.66 -6.31
N ALA A 13 12.14 -9.57 -6.48
CA ALA A 13 12.78 -10.27 -5.37
C ALA A 13 13.61 -9.31 -4.49
N MET A 14 14.37 -8.38 -5.09
CA MET A 14 15.14 -7.38 -4.36
C MET A 14 14.26 -6.38 -3.60
N GLU A 15 13.14 -5.95 -4.18
CA GLU A 15 12.13 -5.16 -3.47
C GLU A 15 11.56 -5.92 -2.27
N SER A 16 11.24 -7.21 -2.45
CA SER A 16 10.73 -8.06 -1.38
C SER A 16 11.73 -8.21 -0.21
N ILE A 17 13.03 -8.30 -0.51
CA ILE A 17 14.08 -8.36 0.51
C ILE A 17 14.19 -7.03 1.27
N ASN A 18 14.19 -5.89 0.56
CA ASN A 18 14.22 -4.57 1.20
C ASN A 18 13.00 -4.34 2.10
N ASP A 19 11.84 -4.84 1.71
CA ASP A 19 10.61 -4.74 2.50
C ASP A 19 10.68 -5.64 3.77
N ILE A 20 11.32 -6.82 3.70
CA ILE A 20 11.62 -7.66 4.88
C ILE A 20 12.59 -6.95 5.83
N VAL A 21 13.66 -6.35 5.31
CA VAL A 21 14.68 -5.66 6.12
C VAL A 21 14.08 -4.50 6.92
N TRP A 22 13.21 -3.69 6.30
CA TRP A 22 12.54 -2.60 7.02
C TRP A 22 11.54 -3.11 8.07
N THR A 23 10.85 -4.21 7.76
CA THR A 23 9.90 -4.85 8.68
C THR A 23 10.61 -5.48 9.89
N VAL A 24 11.85 -5.97 9.75
CA VAL A 24 12.61 -6.58 10.86
C VAL A 24 13.23 -5.54 11.80
N ASN A 25 13.33 -4.27 11.39
CA ASN A 25 13.94 -3.24 12.22
C ASN A 25 12.99 -2.77 13.35
N ALA A 26 13.14 -3.39 14.53
CA ALA A 26 12.34 -3.11 15.74
C ALA A 26 12.44 -1.66 16.27
N SER A 27 13.37 -0.85 15.76
CA SER A 27 13.50 0.56 16.14
C SER A 27 12.60 1.52 15.34
N LYS A 28 11.94 1.03 14.29
CA LYS A 28 11.06 1.80 13.38
C LYS A 28 9.64 1.21 13.32
N ASP A 29 8.98 1.10 14.47
CA ASP A 29 7.68 0.45 14.61
C ASP A 29 6.53 1.40 14.98
N SER A 30 6.80 2.72 15.03
CA SER A 30 5.74 3.71 15.19
C SER A 30 4.95 3.94 13.90
N LEU A 31 3.73 4.45 14.01
CA LEU A 31 2.97 4.91 12.85
C LEU A 31 3.63 6.09 12.13
N ALA A 32 4.38 6.94 12.85
CA ALA A 32 5.19 7.98 12.21
C ALA A 32 6.26 7.40 11.28
N ASP A 33 6.97 6.35 11.71
CA ASP A 33 7.97 5.66 10.88
C ASP A 33 7.33 5.00 9.65
N LEU A 34 6.15 4.39 9.83
CA LEU A 34 5.41 3.79 8.73
C LEU A 34 4.96 4.84 7.71
N ALA A 35 4.45 5.98 8.17
CA ALA A 35 4.02 7.07 7.31
C ALA A 35 5.21 7.69 6.56
N GLU A 36 6.37 7.86 7.20
CA GLU A 36 7.61 8.29 6.53
C GLU A 36 7.99 7.31 5.41
N ARG A 37 7.94 6.01 5.69
CA ARG A 37 8.21 4.96 4.69
C ARG A 37 7.20 5.00 3.53
N MET A 38 5.92 5.18 3.82
CA MET A 38 4.86 5.33 2.81
C MET A 38 5.12 6.54 1.91
N ARG A 39 5.43 7.72 2.47
CA ARG A 39 5.80 8.92 1.71
C ARG A 39 7.02 8.67 0.83
N SER A 40 8.09 8.09 1.40
CA SER A 40 9.31 7.79 0.66
C SER A 40 9.08 6.85 -0.53
N HIS A 41 8.09 5.95 -0.45
CA HIS A 41 7.73 5.08 -1.56
C HIS A 41 6.85 5.78 -2.60
N ALA A 42 5.80 6.49 -2.17
CA ALA A 42 4.79 7.01 -3.08
C ALA A 42 5.18 8.33 -3.77
N THR A 43 5.94 9.21 -3.11
CA THR A 43 6.31 10.52 -3.68
C THR A 43 6.99 10.38 -5.04
N PRO A 44 8.06 9.56 -5.22
CA PRO A 44 8.71 9.43 -6.53
C PRO A 44 7.79 8.87 -7.62
N LEU A 45 6.87 7.96 -7.26
CA LEU A 45 5.92 7.36 -8.19
C LEU A 45 4.88 8.39 -8.68
N CYS A 46 4.38 9.21 -7.76
CA CYS A 46 3.42 10.26 -8.05
C CYS A 46 4.05 11.38 -8.89
N GLU A 47 5.25 11.84 -8.50
CA GLU A 47 6.01 12.87 -9.23
C GLU A 47 6.31 12.44 -10.67
N ALA A 48 6.74 11.20 -10.88
CA ALA A 48 7.03 10.66 -12.21
C ALA A 48 5.80 10.64 -13.15
N ARG A 49 4.59 10.76 -12.60
CA ARG A 49 3.32 10.73 -13.33
C ARG A 49 2.55 12.05 -13.25
N GLY A 50 3.07 13.07 -12.57
CA GLY A 50 2.38 14.35 -12.37
C GLY A 50 1.14 14.25 -11.48
N VAL A 51 1.10 13.25 -10.58
CA VAL A 51 0.00 13.02 -9.63
C VAL A 51 0.32 13.72 -8.31
N THR A 52 -0.66 14.39 -7.71
CA THR A 52 -0.52 14.97 -6.37
C THR A 52 -0.73 13.90 -5.31
N LEU A 53 0.24 13.73 -4.39
CA LEU A 53 0.09 12.88 -3.22
C LEU A 53 -0.30 13.73 -2.00
N ASP A 54 -1.43 13.41 -1.40
CA ASP A 54 -1.82 13.87 -0.08
C ASP A 54 -1.74 12.70 0.89
N LEU A 55 -0.89 12.80 1.92
CA LEU A 55 -0.78 11.77 2.94
C LEU A 55 -0.86 12.44 4.30
N GLU A 56 -1.81 12.00 5.10
CA GLU A 56 -2.07 12.54 6.44
C GLU A 56 -2.21 11.39 7.44
N VAL A 57 -1.76 11.67 8.67
CA VAL A 57 -1.86 10.76 9.81
C VAL A 57 -2.41 11.58 10.95
N ASP A 58 -3.43 11.08 11.64
CA ASP A 58 -3.91 11.72 12.86
C ASP A 58 -2.75 11.88 13.86
N GLU A 59 -2.51 13.11 14.33
CA GLU A 59 -1.37 13.42 15.20
C GLU A 59 -1.37 12.58 16.49
N ALA A 60 -2.56 12.25 16.99
CA ALA A 60 -2.73 11.42 18.18
C ALA A 60 -2.17 9.99 18.01
N LEU A 61 -2.03 9.51 16.77
CA LEU A 61 -1.58 8.15 16.46
C LEU A 61 -0.09 8.06 16.18
N LEU A 62 0.63 9.18 16.04
CA LEU A 62 2.03 9.16 15.60
C LEU A 62 2.94 8.32 16.50
N GLY A 63 2.63 8.26 17.80
CA GLY A 63 3.36 7.46 18.79
C GLY A 63 2.88 6.01 18.92
N ASP A 64 1.76 5.64 18.30
CA ASP A 64 1.21 4.30 18.40
C ASP A 64 2.08 3.29 17.63
N ARG A 65 2.12 2.07 18.13
CA ARG A 65 2.97 1.00 17.63
C ARG A 65 2.11 -0.12 17.09
N LEU A 66 2.48 -0.60 15.91
CA LEU A 66 1.90 -1.80 15.31
C LEU A 66 2.86 -2.97 15.49
N ASP A 67 2.32 -4.16 15.66
CA ASP A 67 3.17 -5.34 15.58
C ASP A 67 3.78 -5.50 14.18
N MET A 68 4.78 -6.37 14.08
CA MET A 68 5.52 -6.58 12.85
C MET A 68 4.61 -7.04 11.69
N GLY A 69 3.64 -7.90 11.96
CA GLY A 69 2.71 -8.42 10.96
C GLY A 69 1.74 -7.35 10.48
N GLN A 70 1.13 -6.62 11.41
CA GLN A 70 0.25 -5.49 11.13
C GLN A 70 0.96 -4.42 10.28
N ARG A 71 2.15 -3.98 10.70
CA ARG A 71 2.93 -2.97 9.98
C ARG A 71 3.29 -3.42 8.57
N LYS A 72 3.74 -4.67 8.42
CA LYS A 72 4.06 -5.26 7.11
C LYS A 72 2.83 -5.27 6.19
N ASN A 73 1.73 -5.81 6.68
CA ASN A 73 0.54 -6.01 5.87
C ASN A 73 -0.12 -4.68 5.50
N LEU A 74 -0.14 -3.71 6.41
CA LEU A 74 -0.62 -2.36 6.13
C LEU A 74 0.22 -1.66 5.05
N TYR A 75 1.55 -1.72 5.17
CA TYR A 75 2.46 -1.17 4.16
C TYR A 75 2.28 -1.83 2.78
N LEU A 76 2.13 -3.15 2.76
CA LEU A 76 1.97 -3.92 1.54
C LEU A 76 0.61 -3.69 0.85
N ILE A 77 -0.46 -3.45 1.61
CA ILE A 77 -1.76 -3.00 1.09
C ILE A 77 -1.62 -1.60 0.48
N PHE A 78 -1.00 -0.67 1.21
CA PHE A 78 -0.73 0.68 0.72
C PHE A 78 0.05 0.66 -0.62
N LYS A 79 1.13 -0.12 -0.67
CA LYS A 79 1.98 -0.23 -1.87
C LYS A 79 1.17 -0.72 -3.08
N GLU A 80 0.33 -1.73 -2.89
CA GLU A 80 -0.51 -2.26 -3.96
C GLU A 80 -1.55 -1.22 -4.41
N ALA A 81 -2.23 -0.56 -3.47
CA ALA A 81 -3.23 0.48 -3.76
C ALA A 81 -2.64 1.65 -4.57
N VAL A 82 -1.50 2.22 -4.12
CA VAL A 82 -0.82 3.31 -4.83
C VAL A 82 -0.36 2.87 -6.22
N ASN A 83 0.22 1.67 -6.34
CA ASN A 83 0.64 1.15 -7.64
C ASN A 83 -0.54 0.95 -8.60
N ASN A 84 -1.69 0.50 -8.09
CA ASN A 84 -2.89 0.33 -8.89
C ASN A 84 -3.44 1.68 -9.36
N ALA A 85 -3.51 2.69 -8.48
CA ALA A 85 -3.89 4.05 -8.86
C ALA A 85 -2.98 4.62 -9.96
N ILE A 86 -1.66 4.52 -9.76
CA ILE A 86 -0.65 5.01 -10.71
C ILE A 86 -0.69 4.30 -12.07
N LYS A 87 -0.97 2.99 -12.08
CA LYS A 87 -0.97 2.21 -13.33
C LYS A 87 -2.28 2.29 -14.09
N TYR A 88 -3.41 2.38 -13.39
CA TYR A 88 -4.71 2.07 -13.98
C TYR A 88 -5.78 3.16 -13.81
N ALA A 89 -5.63 4.09 -12.87
CA ALA A 89 -6.72 5.00 -12.54
C ALA A 89 -6.78 6.26 -13.43
N GLU A 90 -5.69 6.65 -14.09
CA GLU A 90 -5.61 7.94 -14.81
C GLU A 90 -6.00 9.13 -13.90
N CYS A 91 -5.60 9.06 -12.63
CA CYS A 91 -5.90 10.05 -11.60
C CYS A 91 -4.97 11.27 -11.66
N SER A 92 -5.41 12.38 -11.06
CA SER A 92 -4.61 13.59 -10.82
C SER A 92 -4.17 13.71 -9.36
N ARG A 93 -4.85 12.99 -8.45
CA ARG A 93 -4.61 13.01 -7.02
C ARG A 93 -4.78 11.62 -6.39
N ILE A 94 -3.90 11.31 -5.45
CA ILE A 94 -4.03 10.17 -4.52
C ILE A 94 -4.01 10.73 -3.10
N THR A 95 -4.99 10.33 -2.29
CA THR A 95 -5.10 10.68 -0.87
C THR A 95 -4.92 9.44 0.00
N VAL A 96 -4.13 9.57 1.07
CA VAL A 96 -3.82 8.50 2.01
C VAL A 96 -4.02 9.03 3.42
N HIS A 97 -5.03 8.52 4.13
CA HIS A 97 -5.34 8.94 5.49
C HIS A 97 -5.19 7.77 6.47
N LEU A 98 -4.45 7.98 7.56
CA LEU A 98 -4.40 7.07 8.69
C LEU A 98 -5.13 7.71 9.87
N THR A 99 -6.27 7.13 10.24
CA THR A 99 -7.15 7.63 11.31
C THR A 99 -7.40 6.57 12.37
N GLY A 100 -7.76 7.00 13.57
CA GLY A 100 -7.88 6.11 14.73
C GLY A 100 -9.17 6.35 15.49
N THR A 101 -9.86 5.28 15.86
CA THR A 101 -11.04 5.34 16.71
C THR A 101 -11.02 4.20 17.70
N GLY A 102 -10.82 4.52 18.98
CA GLY A 102 -10.66 3.51 20.03
C GLY A 102 -9.39 2.70 19.80
N ASP A 103 -9.55 1.37 19.66
CA ASP A 103 -8.50 0.41 19.37
C ASP A 103 -8.34 0.10 17.87
N ARG A 104 -9.05 0.82 17.01
CA ARG A 104 -9.06 0.57 15.57
C ARG A 104 -8.31 1.64 14.80
N LEU A 105 -7.26 1.21 14.10
CA LEU A 105 -6.58 1.99 13.06
C LEU A 105 -7.28 1.75 11.71
N THR A 106 -7.55 2.82 10.97
CA THR A 106 -8.10 2.78 9.62
C THR A 106 -7.16 3.50 8.66
N MET A 107 -6.69 2.80 7.63
CA MET A 107 -5.96 3.40 6.52
C MET A 107 -6.88 3.45 5.29
N THR A 108 -7.09 4.65 4.76
CA THR A 108 -7.85 4.88 3.53
C THR A 108 -6.90 5.34 2.45
N VAL A 109 -6.88 4.65 1.31
CA VAL A 109 -6.19 5.07 0.10
C VAL A 109 -7.26 5.30 -0.96
N ALA A 110 -7.33 6.50 -1.51
CA ALA A 110 -8.30 6.88 -2.54
C ALA A 110 -7.61 7.68 -3.65
N ASP A 111 -8.18 7.61 -4.85
CA ASP A 111 -7.76 8.39 -6.00
C ASP A 111 -8.98 9.01 -6.69
N ASP A 112 -8.75 10.04 -7.50
CA ASP A 112 -9.78 10.75 -8.26
C ASP A 112 -9.89 10.27 -9.73
N GLY A 113 -9.46 9.04 -9.99
CA GLY A 113 -9.39 8.47 -11.33
C GLY A 113 -10.71 7.90 -11.85
N ARG A 114 -10.61 7.16 -12.96
CA ARG A 114 -11.74 6.61 -13.72
C ARG A 114 -12.50 5.46 -13.05
N GLY A 115 -11.98 4.96 -11.92
CA GLY A 115 -12.53 3.82 -11.21
C GLY A 115 -12.40 2.46 -11.92
N PHE A 116 -12.92 1.41 -11.28
CA PHE A 116 -12.94 0.03 -11.80
C PHE A 116 -14.01 -0.85 -11.13
N ASP A 117 -14.43 -1.94 -11.77
CA ASP A 117 -15.30 -2.93 -11.15
C ASP A 117 -14.47 -3.95 -10.32
N PRO A 118 -14.58 -3.99 -8.99
CA PRO A 118 -13.75 -4.89 -8.16
C PRO A 118 -14.13 -6.37 -8.28
N GLU A 119 -15.35 -6.70 -8.70
CA GLU A 119 -15.83 -8.08 -8.84
C GLU A 119 -15.32 -8.69 -10.15
N VAL A 120 -15.29 -7.90 -11.22
CA VAL A 120 -14.76 -8.33 -12.53
C VAL A 120 -13.23 -8.41 -12.51
N ASN A 121 -12.55 -7.51 -11.78
CA ASN A 121 -11.08 -7.41 -11.77
C ASN A 121 -10.41 -8.21 -10.63
N GLY A 122 -11.19 -8.89 -9.77
CA GLY A 122 -10.68 -9.66 -8.62
C GLY A 122 -10.48 -11.16 -8.86
N GLY A 123 -10.73 -11.66 -10.07
CA GLY A 123 -10.64 -13.09 -10.40
C GLY A 123 -9.21 -13.58 -10.74
N PRO A 124 -8.95 -14.90 -10.66
CA PRO A 124 -7.64 -15.49 -10.99
C PRO A 124 -7.38 -15.41 -12.51
N GLY A 125 -6.71 -14.34 -12.92
CA GLY A 125 -6.27 -14.10 -14.30
C GLY A 125 -4.84 -13.56 -14.35
N PRO A 126 -4.21 -13.48 -15.54
CA PRO A 126 -2.88 -12.94 -15.69
C PRO A 126 -2.92 -11.42 -15.47
N GLY A 127 -2.81 -11.01 -14.20
CA GLY A 127 -2.97 -9.64 -13.69
C GLY A 127 -3.85 -9.49 -12.44
N GLY A 128 -4.55 -10.54 -11.98
CA GLY A 128 -5.74 -10.42 -11.12
C GLY A 128 -5.62 -10.84 -9.64
N ASN A 129 -4.42 -10.92 -9.05
CA ASN A 129 -4.28 -11.31 -7.62
C ASN A 129 -4.15 -10.13 -6.65
N GLY A 130 -3.96 -8.89 -7.15
CA GLY A 130 -3.68 -7.73 -6.29
C GLY A 130 -4.76 -7.45 -5.25
N LEU A 131 -6.03 -7.41 -5.70
CA LEU A 131 -7.17 -7.15 -4.81
C LEU A 131 -7.39 -8.30 -3.81
N GLY A 132 -7.24 -9.55 -4.26
CA GLY A 132 -7.34 -10.73 -3.39
C GLY A 132 -6.27 -10.73 -2.31
N ASN A 133 -5.02 -10.46 -2.67
CA ASN A 133 -3.90 -10.36 -1.74
C ASN A 133 -4.09 -9.23 -0.73
N MET A 134 -4.68 -8.09 -1.12
CA MET A 134 -4.99 -7.01 -0.17
C MET A 134 -6.02 -7.46 0.88
N ARG A 135 -7.06 -8.19 0.47
CA ARG A 135 -8.06 -8.76 1.39
C ARG A 135 -7.45 -9.78 2.34
N GLU A 136 -6.63 -10.70 1.83
CA GLU A 136 -5.92 -11.70 2.64
C GLU A 136 -5.00 -11.03 3.67
N ARG A 137 -4.20 -10.05 3.26
CA ARG A 137 -3.32 -9.28 4.17
C ARG A 137 -4.10 -8.51 5.24
N GLY A 138 -5.27 -7.98 4.90
CA GLY A 138 -6.16 -7.35 5.88
C GLY A 138 -6.56 -8.32 6.98
N ALA A 139 -6.97 -9.53 6.59
CA ALA A 139 -7.31 -10.61 7.53
C ALA A 139 -6.09 -11.07 8.35
N GLU A 140 -4.92 -11.25 7.73
CA GLU A 140 -3.68 -11.60 8.43
C GLU A 140 -3.23 -10.55 9.46
N ALA A 141 -3.57 -9.27 9.25
CA ALA A 141 -3.33 -8.19 10.20
C ALA A 141 -4.37 -8.14 11.35
N GLY A 142 -5.34 -9.05 11.37
CA GLY A 142 -6.45 -9.05 12.33
C GLY A 142 -7.54 -8.01 12.04
N GLY A 143 -7.58 -7.49 10.81
CA GLY A 143 -8.54 -6.48 10.38
C GLY A 143 -9.34 -6.90 9.14
N GLU A 144 -9.86 -5.88 8.44
CA GLU A 144 -10.62 -6.05 7.20
C GLU A 144 -10.09 -5.07 6.14
N CYS A 145 -10.04 -5.50 4.89
CA CYS A 145 -9.75 -4.64 3.75
C CYS A 145 -10.94 -4.63 2.79
N THR A 146 -11.57 -3.47 2.66
CA THR A 146 -12.68 -3.21 1.74
C THR A 146 -12.19 -2.40 0.55
N ILE A 147 -12.69 -2.72 -0.65
CA ILE A 147 -12.31 -2.05 -1.89
C ILE A 147 -13.60 -1.68 -2.61
N SER A 148 -13.71 -0.41 -2.98
CA SER A 148 -14.84 0.17 -3.71
C SER A 148 -14.34 1.22 -4.67
N SER A 149 -15.09 1.44 -5.75
CA SER A 149 -14.80 2.43 -6.78
C SER A 149 -16.09 2.95 -7.40
#